data_AF-A0A923QW39-F1
#
_entry.id   AF-A0A923QW39-F1
#
_cell.length_a   1.000
_cell.length_b   1.000
_cell.length_c   1.000
_cell.angle_alpha   90.00
_cell.angle_beta   90.00
_cell.angle_gamma   90.00
#
_symmetry.space_group_name_H-M   'P 1'
#
loop_
_entity.id
_entity.type
_entity.pdbx_description
1 polymer ?
#
loop_
_entity_poly.entity_id
_entity_poly.type
_entity_poly.pdbx_seq_one_letter_code
_entity_poly.pdbx_strand_id
1 'polypeptide(L)'
;GAKEDILVDAHPHIGTNKLPALIQNMREGIIELGGEVHFDERVTDFDIQFGEIKSVKTSIGNHYQADGVILATGHSARDIYYLLHQKNILIEQKDFALGVRVEHQQQLIDKIQYKCEQRGEWLPAASYSLVSQENIGELVKGVFSFCMCPGGFIVPSATEKGEVVVNGMSPSRRDSKYSNSGIVVQVDLSDTVKYKDFGPLAGLKFQEDIEKNACLIAGGNQNAPAQRLVDFVNNKVSDSLPETSYQPGMASVNMSQILPEYISAALKKGFQSFGRKMNGYFSNEAIILGVESRTSSPVRIPRDKETLEHIQIKRLFPCGEGAGYAGGIVSAAMDGENCAAKWAQKYS
;
A
#
# COMPACT_ATOMS: atom_id res chain seq x y z
N GLY A 1 -17.55 -1.49 -19.73
CA GLY A 1 -17.66 -0.64 -18.53
C GLY A 1 -16.55 0.40 -18.44
N ALA A 2 -15.28 0.00 -18.55
CA ALA A 2 -14.16 0.94 -18.57
C ALA A 2 -14.02 1.58 -19.95
N LYS A 3 -13.31 2.73 -20.04
CA LYS A 3 -13.00 3.36 -21.32
C LYS A 3 -12.02 2.49 -22.11
N GLU A 4 -12.23 2.35 -23.42
CA GLU A 4 -11.38 1.54 -24.30
C GLU A 4 -9.92 2.04 -24.37
N ASP A 5 -9.70 3.34 -24.10
CA ASP A 5 -8.36 3.94 -24.05
C ASP A 5 -7.38 3.16 -23.15
N ILE A 6 -7.85 2.50 -22.08
CA ILE A 6 -6.99 1.72 -21.18
C ILE A 6 -6.31 0.53 -21.87
N LEU A 7 -6.80 0.10 -23.03
CA LEU A 7 -6.24 -1.00 -23.81
C LEU A 7 -4.99 -0.58 -24.60
N VAL A 8 -4.80 0.72 -24.84
CA VAL A 8 -3.74 1.25 -25.71
C VAL A 8 -2.87 2.31 -25.04
N ASP A 9 -3.35 2.95 -23.97
CA ASP A 9 -2.60 3.95 -23.21
C ASP A 9 -1.33 3.35 -22.59
N ALA A 10 -0.23 4.09 -22.66
CA ALA A 10 1.05 3.70 -22.06
C ALA A 10 1.01 3.71 -20.52
N HIS A 11 0.13 4.52 -19.91
CA HIS A 11 -0.04 4.58 -18.45
C HIS A 11 -1.52 4.57 -18.08
N PRO A 12 -2.22 3.44 -18.32
CA PRO A 12 -3.67 3.37 -18.23
C PRO A 12 -4.15 3.70 -16.82
N HIS A 13 -5.22 4.49 -16.74
CA HIS A 13 -5.82 4.91 -15.48
C HIS A 13 -7.34 4.95 -15.56
N ILE A 14 -7.98 4.20 -14.68
CA ILE A 14 -9.45 4.14 -14.62
C ILE A 14 -10.01 5.33 -13.83
N GLY A 15 -9.37 5.66 -12.70
CA GLY A 15 -9.81 6.68 -11.76
C GLY A 15 -10.82 6.18 -10.73
N THR A 16 -10.65 6.62 -9.47
CA THR A 16 -11.42 6.15 -8.31
C THR A 16 -12.93 6.26 -8.49
N ASN A 17 -13.40 7.32 -9.16
CA ASN A 17 -14.82 7.58 -9.39
C ASN A 17 -15.51 6.57 -10.33
N LYS A 18 -14.75 5.80 -11.11
CA LYS A 18 -15.32 4.78 -12.03
C LYS A 18 -15.26 3.36 -11.47
N LEU A 19 -14.38 3.11 -10.50
CA LEU A 19 -14.18 1.78 -9.93
C LEU A 19 -15.45 1.20 -9.29
N PRO A 20 -16.26 1.94 -8.51
CA PRO A 20 -17.45 1.37 -7.88
C PRO A 20 -18.44 0.72 -8.87
N ALA A 21 -18.76 1.42 -9.96
CA ALA A 21 -19.66 0.88 -10.99
C ALA A 21 -19.05 -0.33 -11.71
N LEU A 22 -17.73 -0.35 -11.94
CA LEU A 22 -17.06 -1.49 -12.55
C LEU A 22 -17.11 -2.73 -11.65
N ILE A 23 -16.80 -2.57 -10.37
CA ILE A 23 -16.86 -3.66 -9.39
C ILE A 23 -18.30 -4.17 -9.22
N GLN A 24 -19.29 -3.28 -9.23
CA GLN A 24 -20.70 -3.67 -9.22
C GLN A 24 -21.06 -4.55 -10.43
N ASN A 25 -20.67 -4.16 -11.64
CA ASN A 25 -20.94 -4.96 -12.85
C ASN A 25 -20.21 -6.31 -12.81
N MET A 26 -18.97 -6.36 -12.31
CA MET A 26 -18.24 -7.62 -12.13
C MET A 26 -18.97 -8.55 -11.15
N ARG A 27 -19.45 -8.01 -10.03
CA ARG A 27 -20.26 -8.74 -9.06
C ARG A 27 -21.53 -9.29 -9.68
N GLU A 28 -22.26 -8.47 -10.43
CA GLU A 28 -23.49 -8.89 -11.10
C GLU A 28 -23.22 -10.02 -12.10
N GLY A 29 -22.14 -9.94 -12.89
CA GLY A 29 -21.71 -11.03 -13.76
C GLY A 29 -21.37 -12.33 -13.02
N ILE A 30 -20.74 -12.24 -11.83
CA ILE A 30 -20.49 -13.43 -10.98
C ILE A 30 -21.81 -14.08 -10.55
N ILE A 31 -22.79 -13.27 -10.14
CA ILE A 31 -24.11 -13.76 -9.70
C ILE A 31 -24.89 -14.38 -10.86
N GLU A 32 -24.88 -13.76 -12.04
CA GLU A 32 -25.53 -14.28 -13.25
C GLU A 32 -24.96 -15.63 -13.69
N LEU A 33 -23.67 -15.86 -13.45
CA LEU A 33 -22.99 -17.15 -13.70
C LEU A 33 -23.21 -18.19 -12.60
N GLY A 34 -24.02 -17.89 -11.58
CA GLY A 34 -24.37 -18.79 -10.49
C GLY A 34 -23.43 -18.74 -9.28
N GLY A 35 -22.50 -17.77 -9.24
CA GLY A 35 -21.69 -17.49 -8.05
C GLY A 35 -22.45 -16.72 -6.97
N GLU A 36 -21.91 -16.71 -5.77
CA GLU A 36 -22.47 -15.96 -4.64
C GLU A 36 -21.46 -14.93 -4.11
N VAL A 37 -21.97 -13.80 -3.61
CA VAL A 37 -21.14 -12.74 -3.01
C VAL A 37 -21.77 -12.30 -1.69
N HIS A 38 -21.08 -12.62 -0.59
CA HIS A 38 -21.51 -12.33 0.77
C HIS A 38 -20.71 -11.15 1.34
N PHE A 39 -21.34 -9.98 1.42
CA PHE A 39 -20.76 -8.78 2.06
C PHE A 39 -20.94 -8.83 3.58
N ASP A 40 -20.12 -8.05 4.30
CA ASP A 40 -20.13 -7.95 5.77
C ASP A 40 -19.94 -9.31 6.49
N GLU A 41 -19.37 -10.28 5.78
CA GLU A 41 -19.14 -11.63 6.27
C GLU A 41 -17.64 -11.97 6.23
N ARG A 42 -16.97 -11.78 7.36
CA ARG A 42 -15.52 -11.98 7.45
C ARG A 42 -15.19 -13.41 7.83
N VAL A 43 -14.24 -14.05 7.14
CA VAL A 43 -13.69 -15.35 7.55
C VAL A 43 -12.90 -15.22 8.85
N THR A 44 -13.18 -16.07 9.83
CA THR A 44 -12.54 -16.06 11.16
C THR A 44 -11.78 -17.33 11.48
N ASP A 45 -12.03 -18.44 10.79
CA ASP A 45 -11.34 -19.71 11.05
C ASP A 45 -11.32 -20.62 9.81
N PHE A 46 -10.34 -21.52 9.78
CA PHE A 46 -10.21 -22.58 8.77
C PHE A 46 -10.41 -23.94 9.44
N ASP A 47 -11.32 -24.76 8.91
CA ASP A 47 -11.42 -26.17 9.28
C ASP A 47 -10.46 -27.00 8.41
N ILE A 48 -9.45 -27.57 9.05
CA ILE A 48 -8.37 -28.31 8.39
C ILE A 48 -8.35 -29.72 8.96
N GLN A 49 -8.49 -30.70 8.08
CA GLN A 49 -8.47 -32.12 8.45
C GLN A 49 -7.41 -32.84 7.61
N PHE A 50 -6.51 -33.56 8.28
CA PHE A 50 -5.42 -34.31 7.65
C PHE A 50 -4.57 -33.46 6.67
N GLY A 51 -4.35 -32.18 6.99
CA GLY A 51 -3.56 -31.25 6.16
C GLY A 51 -4.30 -30.67 4.95
N GLU A 52 -5.63 -30.80 4.90
CA GLU A 52 -6.45 -30.25 3.81
C GLU A 52 -7.55 -29.35 4.36
N ILE A 53 -7.78 -28.19 3.74
CA ILE A 53 -8.94 -27.36 4.05
C ILE A 53 -10.22 -28.08 3.64
N LYS A 54 -11.22 -28.05 4.52
CA LYS A 54 -12.58 -28.59 4.28
C LYS A 54 -13.66 -27.52 4.32
N SER A 55 -13.51 -26.53 5.19
CA SER A 55 -14.46 -25.41 5.27
C SER A 55 -13.82 -24.14 5.84
N VAL A 56 -14.52 -23.02 5.64
CA VAL A 56 -14.23 -21.75 6.32
C VAL A 56 -15.38 -21.39 7.25
N LYS A 57 -15.06 -20.77 8.39
CA LYS A 57 -16.06 -20.22 9.31
C LYS A 57 -16.04 -18.71 9.25
N THR A 58 -17.20 -18.09 9.41
CA THR A 58 -17.34 -16.64 9.31
C THR A 58 -17.73 -15.98 10.64
N SER A 59 -17.58 -14.67 10.71
CA SER A 59 -17.89 -13.85 11.88
C SER A 59 -19.35 -13.89 12.30
N ILE A 60 -20.25 -14.26 11.38
CA ILE A 60 -21.68 -14.42 11.66
C ILE A 60 -22.08 -15.86 11.99
N GLY A 61 -21.09 -16.77 12.06
CA GLY A 61 -21.30 -18.17 12.45
C GLY A 61 -21.65 -19.11 11.31
N ASN A 62 -21.62 -18.65 10.06
CA ASN A 62 -21.81 -19.55 8.92
C ASN A 62 -20.56 -20.40 8.67
N HIS A 63 -20.79 -21.55 8.06
CA HIS A 63 -19.78 -22.52 7.69
C HIS A 63 -19.95 -22.86 6.21
N TYR A 64 -18.95 -22.55 5.40
CA TYR A 64 -18.96 -22.86 3.98
C TYR A 64 -17.99 -24.01 3.70
N GLN A 65 -18.54 -25.15 3.30
CA GLN A 65 -17.74 -26.26 2.78
C GLN A 65 -17.19 -25.89 1.41
N ALA A 66 -15.91 -26.19 1.17
CA ALA A 66 -15.26 -25.84 -0.07
C ALA A 66 -14.22 -26.88 -0.48
N ASP A 67 -14.16 -27.18 -1.77
CA ASP A 67 -13.09 -27.99 -2.35
C ASP A 67 -11.78 -27.21 -2.54
N GLY A 68 -11.83 -25.89 -2.43
CA GLY A 68 -10.67 -25.00 -2.44
C GLY A 68 -10.99 -23.64 -1.84
N VAL A 69 -9.99 -23.02 -1.22
CA VAL A 69 -10.07 -21.66 -0.67
C VAL A 69 -8.98 -20.81 -1.29
N ILE A 70 -9.39 -19.84 -2.10
CA ILE A 70 -8.50 -18.80 -2.62
C ILE A 70 -8.43 -17.67 -1.60
N LEU A 71 -7.26 -17.50 -0.99
CA LEU A 71 -7.04 -16.51 0.06
C LEU A 71 -6.49 -15.21 -0.56
N ALA A 72 -7.40 -14.34 -0.98
CA ALA A 72 -7.11 -13.05 -1.64
C ALA A 72 -7.51 -11.84 -0.76
N THR A 73 -7.12 -11.84 0.51
CA THR A 73 -7.62 -10.91 1.54
C THR A 73 -6.91 -9.55 1.59
N GLY A 74 -5.92 -9.33 0.72
CA GLY A 74 -5.10 -8.12 0.73
C GLY A 74 -4.13 -8.04 1.92
N HIS A 75 -3.14 -7.17 1.81
CA HIS A 75 -2.04 -7.11 2.79
C HIS A 75 -2.38 -6.43 4.11
N SER A 76 -3.57 -5.83 4.22
CA SER A 76 -4.06 -5.23 5.46
C SER A 76 -4.91 -6.19 6.31
N ALA A 77 -5.18 -7.42 5.83
CA ALA A 77 -5.91 -8.45 6.59
C ALA A 77 -5.02 -9.08 7.68
N ARG A 78 -4.67 -8.29 8.69
CA ARG A 78 -3.75 -8.68 9.76
C ARG A 78 -4.26 -9.88 10.55
N ASP A 79 -5.56 -9.94 10.77
CA ASP A 79 -6.27 -11.04 11.42
C ASP A 79 -6.04 -12.39 10.72
N ILE A 80 -5.98 -12.41 9.38
CA ILE A 80 -5.64 -13.62 8.63
C ILE A 80 -4.20 -14.06 8.88
N TYR A 81 -3.23 -13.14 8.93
CA TYR A 81 -1.85 -13.50 9.27
C TYR A 81 -1.74 -14.04 10.70
N TYR A 82 -2.44 -13.42 11.66
CA TYR A 82 -2.51 -13.91 13.03
C TYR A 82 -3.15 -15.30 13.09
N LEU A 83 -4.24 -15.53 12.35
CA LEU A 83 -4.92 -16.83 12.28
C LEU A 83 -3.99 -17.91 11.72
N LEU A 84 -3.32 -17.65 10.60
CA LEU A 84 -2.36 -18.59 10.01
C LEU A 84 -1.24 -18.93 11.00
N HIS A 85 -0.66 -17.90 11.63
CA HIS A 85 0.40 -18.07 12.61
C HIS A 85 -0.06 -18.88 13.85
N GLN A 86 -1.21 -18.55 14.42
CA GLN A 86 -1.79 -19.25 15.58
C GLN A 86 -2.10 -20.72 15.28
N LYS A 87 -2.50 -21.03 14.04
CA LYS A 87 -2.74 -22.41 13.59
C LYS A 87 -1.46 -23.14 13.15
N ASN A 88 -0.29 -22.53 13.32
CA ASN A 88 1.01 -23.05 12.87
C ASN A 88 1.04 -23.37 11.36
N ILE A 89 0.26 -22.63 10.56
CA ILE A 89 0.34 -22.68 9.10
C ILE A 89 1.50 -21.78 8.69
N LEU A 90 2.40 -22.32 7.87
CA LEU A 90 3.62 -21.60 7.49
C LEU A 90 3.30 -20.25 6.85
N ILE A 91 3.95 -19.23 7.38
CA ILE A 91 4.06 -17.90 6.80
C ILE A 91 5.51 -17.45 7.01
N GLU A 92 5.98 -16.58 6.12
CA GLU A 92 7.35 -16.09 6.12
C GLU A 92 7.32 -14.57 6.22
N GLN A 93 8.33 -14.00 6.87
CA GLN A 93 8.52 -12.56 6.82
C GLN A 93 9.00 -12.16 5.41
N LYS A 94 8.55 -11.01 4.92
CA LYS A 94 8.91 -10.47 3.61
C LYS A 94 9.33 -9.01 3.71
N ASP A 95 10.34 -8.64 2.95
CA ASP A 95 10.75 -7.24 2.79
C ASP A 95 9.61 -6.40 2.19
N PHE A 96 9.56 -5.13 2.59
CA PHE A 96 8.57 -4.16 2.14
C PHE A 96 9.19 -2.76 2.08
N ALA A 97 8.38 -1.72 1.90
CA ALA A 97 8.84 -0.35 1.97
C ALA A 97 7.92 0.49 2.86
N LEU A 98 8.51 1.48 3.53
CA LEU A 98 7.79 2.39 4.40
C LEU A 98 8.36 3.80 4.27
N GLY A 99 7.49 4.80 4.32
CA GLY A 99 7.92 6.18 4.37
C GLY A 99 6.77 7.12 4.62
N VAL A 100 6.68 8.17 3.80
CA VAL A 100 5.73 9.27 3.96
C VAL A 100 5.08 9.59 2.61
N ARG A 101 3.93 10.26 2.63
CA ARG A 101 3.43 10.93 1.42
C ARG A 101 4.11 12.27 1.29
N VAL A 102 4.43 12.64 0.05
CA VAL A 102 4.89 13.97 -0.30
C VAL A 102 3.92 14.60 -1.26
N GLU A 103 3.57 15.86 -1.01
CA GLU A 103 2.64 16.62 -1.83
C GLU A 103 3.25 17.95 -2.28
N HIS A 104 3.04 18.24 -3.56
CA HIS A 104 3.42 19.46 -4.24
C HIS A 104 2.21 20.04 -4.98
N GLN A 105 2.30 21.31 -5.37
CA GLN A 105 1.40 21.82 -6.40
C GLN A 105 1.63 21.06 -7.72
N GLN A 106 0.58 20.57 -8.36
CA GLN A 106 0.66 19.85 -9.63
C GLN A 106 1.30 20.71 -10.71
N GLN A 107 1.05 22.02 -10.70
CA GLN A 107 1.67 22.96 -11.63
C GLN A 107 3.20 22.95 -11.51
N LEU A 108 3.77 22.81 -10.31
CA LEU A 108 5.22 22.71 -10.13
C LEU A 108 5.75 21.45 -10.82
N ILE A 109 5.10 20.31 -10.62
CA ILE A 109 5.49 19.04 -11.24
C ILE A 109 5.38 19.13 -12.76
N ASP A 110 4.32 19.73 -13.29
CA ASP A 110 4.14 19.96 -14.72
C ASP A 110 5.30 20.80 -15.30
N LYS A 111 5.65 21.91 -14.63
CA LYS A 111 6.78 22.77 -15.04
C LYS A 111 8.08 21.99 -15.09
N ILE A 112 8.35 21.15 -14.09
CA ILE A 112 9.58 20.36 -14.03
C ILE A 112 9.63 19.32 -15.16
N GLN A 113 8.54 18.57 -15.36
CA GLN A 113 8.51 17.45 -16.31
C GLN A 113 8.44 17.92 -17.77
N TYR A 114 7.58 18.90 -18.05
CA TYR A 114 7.37 19.40 -19.41
C TYR A 114 8.26 20.58 -19.78
N LYS A 115 9.00 21.16 -18.82
CA LYS A 115 9.90 22.30 -19.02
C LYS A 115 9.19 23.51 -19.64
N CYS A 116 7.94 23.74 -19.24
CA CYS A 116 7.11 24.86 -19.69
C CYS A 116 6.35 25.48 -18.51
N GLU A 117 6.05 26.78 -18.58
CA GLU A 117 5.35 27.48 -17.49
C GLU A 117 3.89 27.03 -17.30
N GLN A 118 3.24 26.59 -18.38
CA GLN A 118 1.89 26.04 -18.37
C GLN A 118 1.81 24.82 -19.27
N ARG A 119 1.19 23.76 -18.75
CA ARG A 119 0.99 22.47 -19.41
C ARG A 119 0.06 22.53 -20.63
N GLY A 120 -0.89 23.46 -20.63
CA GLY A 120 -1.98 23.51 -21.61
C GLY A 120 -3.02 22.40 -21.43
N GLU A 121 -3.92 22.26 -22.40
CA GLU A 121 -5.07 21.34 -22.33
C GLU A 121 -4.76 19.91 -22.82
N TRP A 122 -3.74 19.77 -23.67
CA TRP A 122 -3.47 18.51 -24.39
C TRP A 122 -2.55 17.54 -23.64
N LEU A 123 -1.74 18.07 -22.71
CA LEU A 123 -0.84 17.24 -21.91
C LEU A 123 -1.54 16.79 -20.62
N PRO A 124 -1.47 15.49 -20.26
CA PRO A 124 -2.05 14.98 -19.03
C PRO A 124 -1.28 15.52 -17.82
N ALA A 125 -1.88 15.45 -16.63
CA ALA A 125 -1.15 15.79 -15.41
C ALA A 125 0.15 15.00 -15.28
N ALA A 126 1.26 15.73 -15.15
CA ALA A 126 2.58 15.14 -15.23
C ALA A 126 2.81 14.16 -14.08
N SER A 127 3.37 13.00 -14.43
CA SER A 127 3.84 12.00 -13.49
C SER A 127 5.36 12.02 -13.33
N TYR A 128 5.88 11.42 -12.27
CA TYR A 128 7.31 11.18 -12.10
C TYR A 128 7.57 9.80 -11.49
N SER A 129 8.80 9.32 -11.70
CA SER A 129 9.36 8.17 -11.00
C SER A 129 10.77 8.54 -10.54
N LEU A 130 11.00 8.44 -9.24
CA LEU A 130 12.25 8.81 -8.59
C LEU A 130 12.80 7.61 -7.84
N VAL A 131 14.11 7.40 -7.95
CA VAL A 131 14.85 6.39 -7.21
C VAL A 131 16.22 6.96 -6.84
N SER A 132 16.69 6.66 -5.64
CA SER A 132 18.07 6.89 -5.22
C SER A 132 18.53 5.77 -4.28
N GLN A 133 19.84 5.62 -4.18
CA GLN A 133 20.49 4.70 -3.25
C GLN A 133 21.29 5.56 -2.29
N GLU A 134 20.97 5.50 -1.00
CA GLU A 134 21.53 6.38 0.00
C GLU A 134 22.33 5.58 1.04
N ASN A 135 23.57 6.02 1.28
CA ASN A 135 24.44 5.42 2.29
C ASN A 135 24.08 5.99 3.66
N ILE A 136 23.66 5.15 4.62
CA ILE A 136 23.28 5.52 5.99
C ILE A 136 24.17 4.76 6.97
N GLY A 137 25.28 5.38 7.34
CA GLY A 137 26.35 4.67 8.05
C GLY A 137 26.90 3.55 7.17
N GLU A 138 26.80 2.32 7.66
CA GLU A 138 27.19 1.09 6.94
C GLU A 138 26.07 0.51 6.07
N LEU A 139 24.84 1.04 6.18
CA LEU A 139 23.69 0.57 5.42
C LEU A 139 23.62 1.27 4.06
N VAL A 140 23.15 0.56 3.04
CA VAL A 140 22.72 1.15 1.76
C VAL A 140 21.21 0.94 1.65
N LYS A 141 20.45 2.03 1.54
CA LYS A 141 18.99 1.96 1.46
C LYS A 141 18.48 2.59 0.18
N GLY A 142 17.62 1.87 -0.51
CA GLY A 142 16.86 2.39 -1.65
C GLY A 142 15.76 3.33 -1.16
N VAL A 143 15.72 4.54 -1.73
CA VAL A 143 14.64 5.52 -1.53
C VAL A 143 13.98 5.76 -2.87
N PHE A 144 12.66 5.60 -2.95
CA PHE A 144 11.96 5.70 -4.23
C PHE A 144 10.53 6.21 -4.10
N SER A 145 10.01 6.72 -5.21
CA SER A 145 8.61 7.11 -5.33
C SER A 145 7.73 5.89 -5.58
N PHE A 146 6.62 5.83 -4.86
CA PHE A 146 5.62 4.77 -4.92
C PHE A 146 4.22 5.39 -5.11
N CYS A 147 3.37 4.72 -5.88
CA CYS A 147 1.98 5.09 -6.11
C CYS A 147 1.82 6.61 -6.39
N MET A 148 2.51 7.08 -7.43
CA MET A 148 2.48 8.48 -7.82
C MET A 148 1.09 8.83 -8.40
N CYS A 149 0.49 9.90 -7.88
CA CYS A 149 -0.88 10.33 -8.16
C CYS A 149 -0.89 11.76 -8.73
N PRO A 150 -0.82 11.92 -10.07
CA PRO A 150 -0.96 13.23 -10.70
C PRO A 150 -2.37 13.78 -10.49
N GLY A 151 -2.48 15.07 -10.17
CA GLY A 151 -3.76 15.74 -9.94
C GLY A 151 -4.64 14.96 -8.97
N GLY A 152 -4.04 14.47 -7.89
CA GLY A 152 -4.63 13.55 -6.94
C GLY A 152 -4.89 14.14 -5.56
N PHE A 153 -5.16 13.24 -4.63
CA PHE A 153 -5.44 13.51 -3.22
C PHE A 153 -4.71 12.50 -2.36
N ILE A 154 -4.23 12.93 -1.19
CA ILE A 154 -3.82 12.04 -0.12
C ILE A 154 -5.08 11.62 0.65
N VAL A 155 -5.21 10.33 0.95
CA VAL A 155 -6.37 9.75 1.61
C VAL A 155 -5.98 9.03 2.90
N PRO A 156 -6.84 9.05 3.93
CA PRO A 156 -6.68 8.18 5.09
C PRO A 156 -6.91 6.72 4.66
N SER A 157 -6.01 5.84 5.08
CA SER A 157 -6.03 4.41 4.73
C SER A 157 -5.83 3.50 5.94
N ALA A 158 -5.97 4.03 7.16
CA ALA A 158 -5.95 3.23 8.38
C ALA A 158 -7.17 2.29 8.42
N THR A 159 -6.93 1.04 8.83
CA THR A 159 -7.98 0.01 8.94
C THR A 159 -8.42 -0.24 10.38
N GLU A 160 -7.69 0.31 11.36
CA GLU A 160 -7.97 0.13 12.78
C GLU A 160 -7.98 1.47 13.52
N LYS A 161 -8.70 1.52 14.65
CA LYS A 161 -8.72 2.70 15.52
C LYS A 161 -7.36 2.90 16.17
N GLY A 162 -6.97 4.17 16.34
CA GLY A 162 -5.69 4.52 16.94
C GLY A 162 -4.49 4.38 16.01
N GLU A 163 -4.72 4.24 14.70
CA GLU A 163 -3.69 4.21 13.66
C GLU A 163 -3.88 5.40 12.71
N VAL A 164 -2.76 5.92 12.20
CA VAL A 164 -2.75 6.85 11.06
C VAL A 164 -1.94 6.20 9.96
N VAL A 165 -2.57 6.02 8.81
CA VAL A 165 -1.96 5.53 7.57
C VAL A 165 -2.46 6.40 6.45
N VAL A 166 -1.60 6.74 5.51
CA VAL A 166 -1.97 7.48 4.32
C VAL A 166 -1.72 6.66 3.06
N ASN A 167 -2.42 7.01 2.00
CA ASN A 167 -2.17 6.57 0.62
C ASN A 167 -2.57 7.69 -0.33
N GLY A 168 -2.46 7.47 -1.64
CA GLY A 168 -2.85 8.41 -2.68
C GLY A 168 -3.96 7.86 -3.56
N MET A 169 -4.74 8.77 -4.13
CA MET A 169 -5.67 8.46 -5.20
C MET A 169 -5.74 9.59 -6.22
N SER A 170 -6.17 9.29 -7.44
CA SER A 170 -6.55 10.32 -8.41
C SER A 170 -7.89 9.99 -9.06
N PRO A 171 -8.79 10.97 -9.23
CA PRO A 171 -9.98 10.80 -10.07
C PRO A 171 -9.54 10.57 -11.52
N SER A 172 -10.45 10.10 -12.37
CA SER A 172 -10.12 9.83 -13.78
C SER A 172 -9.60 11.06 -14.53
N ARG A 173 -10.02 12.26 -14.11
CA ARG A 173 -9.65 13.55 -14.73
C ARG A 173 -8.27 14.06 -14.31
N ARG A 174 -7.74 13.62 -13.15
CA ARG A 174 -6.45 14.08 -12.59
C ARG A 174 -6.31 15.61 -12.59
N ASP A 175 -7.34 16.30 -12.09
CA ASP A 175 -7.46 17.77 -12.14
C ASP A 175 -7.43 18.45 -10.76
N SER A 176 -7.03 17.72 -9.70
CA SER A 176 -6.68 18.35 -8.43
C SER A 176 -5.50 19.31 -8.59
N LYS A 177 -5.43 20.32 -7.73
CA LYS A 177 -4.30 21.25 -7.63
C LYS A 177 -3.00 20.57 -7.20
N TYR A 178 -3.10 19.37 -6.63
CA TYR A 178 -2.00 18.69 -5.96
C TYR A 178 -1.46 17.49 -6.75
N SER A 179 -0.15 17.29 -6.66
CA SER A 179 0.54 16.06 -7.07
C SER A 179 1.09 15.41 -5.82
N ASN A 180 0.89 14.11 -5.64
CA ASN A 180 1.46 13.43 -4.49
C ASN A 180 2.00 12.04 -4.85
N SER A 181 2.97 11.56 -4.06
CA SER A 181 3.50 10.19 -4.14
C SER A 181 3.93 9.72 -2.77
N GLY A 182 3.86 8.42 -2.50
CA GLY A 182 4.63 7.83 -1.42
C GLY A 182 6.12 7.99 -1.73
N ILE A 183 6.92 8.43 -0.78
CA ILE A 183 8.37 8.39 -0.86
C ILE A 183 8.83 7.47 0.27
N VAL A 184 9.29 6.30 -0.14
CA VAL A 184 9.44 5.15 0.75
C VAL A 184 10.87 4.64 0.73
N VAL A 185 11.26 4.02 1.83
CA VAL A 185 12.56 3.40 2.04
C VAL A 185 12.35 1.90 2.15
N GLN A 186 13.24 1.12 1.55
CA GLN A 186 13.24 -0.32 1.71
C GLN A 186 13.42 -0.72 3.18
N VAL A 187 12.60 -1.65 3.65
CA VAL A 187 12.66 -2.27 4.96
C VAL A 187 13.00 -3.73 4.77
N ASP A 188 14.19 -4.11 5.21
CA ASP A 188 14.73 -5.47 5.13
C ASP A 188 14.40 -6.23 6.42
N LEU A 189 14.46 -7.56 6.38
CA LEU A 189 14.29 -8.41 7.57
C LEU A 189 15.14 -7.95 8.77
N SER A 190 16.40 -7.56 8.52
CA SER A 190 17.35 -7.09 9.54
C SER A 190 16.93 -5.78 10.23
N ASP A 191 16.05 -4.98 9.62
CA ASP A 191 15.56 -3.74 10.23
C ASP A 191 14.50 -3.98 11.30
N THR A 192 13.92 -5.18 11.32
CA THR A 192 12.81 -5.55 12.21
C THR A 192 13.25 -6.36 13.44
N VAL A 193 14.56 -6.42 13.73
CA VAL A 193 15.14 -7.25 14.80
C VAL A 193 14.54 -6.98 16.18
N LYS A 194 14.08 -5.74 16.45
CA LYS A 194 13.34 -5.39 17.68
C LYS A 194 12.06 -6.22 17.86
N TYR A 195 11.48 -6.70 16.77
CA TYR A 195 10.23 -7.46 16.71
C TYR A 195 10.44 -8.97 16.47
N LYS A 196 11.68 -9.47 16.60
CA LYS A 196 12.02 -10.89 16.33
C LYS A 196 11.18 -11.91 17.10
N ASP A 197 10.70 -11.54 18.29
CA ASP A 197 9.90 -12.42 19.15
C ASP A 197 8.51 -12.70 18.55
N PHE A 198 8.08 -11.92 17.55
CA PHE A 198 6.88 -12.16 16.75
C PHE A 198 7.13 -13.07 15.53
N GLY A 199 8.35 -13.59 15.36
CA GLY A 199 8.73 -14.49 14.28
C GLY A 199 8.39 -13.94 12.90
N PRO A 200 7.63 -14.67 12.05
CA PRO A 200 7.30 -14.22 10.70
C PRO A 200 6.42 -12.95 10.65
N LEU A 201 5.84 -12.55 11.78
CA LEU A 201 5.00 -11.35 11.90
C LEU A 201 5.80 -10.10 12.33
N ALA A 202 7.12 -10.16 12.44
CA ALA A 202 7.96 -9.05 12.87
C ALA A 202 7.74 -7.76 12.02
N GLY A 203 7.67 -7.89 10.69
CA GLY A 203 7.38 -6.77 9.79
C GLY A 203 5.98 -6.17 9.98
N LEU A 204 4.98 -7.01 10.28
CA LEU A 204 3.63 -6.55 10.58
C LEU A 204 3.58 -5.72 11.86
N LYS A 205 4.29 -6.16 12.92
CA LYS A 205 4.40 -5.41 14.18
C LYS A 205 5.20 -4.12 14.05
N PHE A 206 6.24 -4.13 13.23
CA PHE A 206 6.96 -2.92 12.88
C PHE A 206 6.04 -1.86 12.26
N GLN A 207 5.15 -2.25 11.32
CA GLN A 207 4.16 -1.34 10.75
C GLN A 207 3.18 -0.83 11.83
N GLU A 208 2.56 -1.73 12.59
CA GLU A 208 1.60 -1.37 13.65
C GLU A 208 2.15 -0.33 14.63
N ASP A 209 3.38 -0.52 15.09
CA ASP A 209 4.00 0.37 16.06
C ASP A 209 4.22 1.77 15.50
N ILE A 210 4.64 1.88 14.23
CA ILE A 210 4.83 3.18 13.56
C ILE A 210 3.49 3.87 13.33
N GLU A 211 2.47 3.14 12.88
CA GLU A 211 1.13 3.68 12.61
C GLU A 211 0.43 4.19 13.88
N LYS A 212 0.58 3.46 14.99
CA LYS A 212 0.06 3.87 16.30
C LYS A 212 0.82 5.06 16.87
N ASN A 213 2.15 5.06 16.75
CA ASN A 213 2.98 6.18 17.18
C ASN A 213 2.67 7.46 16.38
N ALA A 214 2.46 7.33 15.07
CA ALA A 214 2.02 8.43 14.20
C ALA A 214 0.69 9.03 14.68
N CYS A 215 -0.29 8.18 14.98
CA CYS A 215 -1.59 8.61 15.51
C CYS A 215 -1.45 9.32 16.86
N LEU A 216 -0.70 8.72 17.80
CA LEU A 216 -0.49 9.27 19.14
C LEU A 216 0.15 10.66 19.08
N ILE A 217 1.24 10.81 18.33
CA ILE A 217 1.97 12.08 18.19
C ILE A 217 1.13 13.14 17.47
N ALA A 218 0.26 12.75 16.54
CA ALA A 218 -0.63 13.66 15.82
C ALA A 218 -1.91 14.05 16.60
N GLY A 219 -2.04 13.62 17.85
CA GLY A 219 -3.15 14.00 18.75
C GLY A 219 -4.21 12.93 18.97
N GLY A 220 -3.93 11.67 18.63
CA GLY A 220 -4.80 10.51 18.91
C GLY A 220 -6.08 10.46 18.06
N ASN A 221 -6.08 11.14 16.92
CA ASN A 221 -7.20 11.17 15.97
C ASN A 221 -6.68 10.92 14.53
N GLN A 222 -7.49 11.21 13.50
CA GLN A 222 -7.09 11.00 12.10
C GLN A 222 -6.27 12.15 11.50
N ASN A 223 -5.85 13.16 12.28
CA ASN A 223 -4.87 14.12 11.81
C ASN A 223 -3.59 13.41 11.43
N ALA A 224 -3.02 13.75 10.27
CA ALA A 224 -1.75 13.20 9.86
C ALA A 224 -0.59 14.03 10.45
N PRO A 225 0.45 13.40 11.00
CA PRO A 225 1.67 14.11 11.36
C PRO A 225 2.32 14.64 10.07
N ALA A 226 2.73 15.91 10.07
CA ALA A 226 3.21 16.57 8.87
C ALA A 226 4.32 17.57 9.17
N GLN A 227 5.14 17.83 8.16
CA GLN A 227 6.27 18.76 8.23
C GLN A 227 6.55 19.30 6.83
N ARG A 228 7.01 20.55 6.71
CA ARG A 228 7.52 21.03 5.42
C ARG A 228 8.77 20.23 5.05
N LEU A 229 8.97 20.02 3.76
CA LEU A 229 9.95 19.05 3.30
C LEU A 229 11.39 19.45 3.63
N VAL A 230 11.77 20.73 3.47
CA VAL A 230 13.14 21.19 3.81
C VAL A 230 13.32 21.26 5.34
N ASP A 231 12.28 21.63 6.07
CA ASP A 231 12.26 21.63 7.54
C ASP A 231 12.52 20.22 8.11
N PHE A 232 11.90 19.18 7.54
CA PHE A 232 12.19 17.78 7.88
C PHE A 232 13.66 17.43 7.66
N VAL A 233 14.22 17.80 6.50
CA VAL A 233 15.64 17.55 6.18
C VAL A 233 16.58 18.23 7.16
N ASN A 234 16.22 19.41 7.64
CA ASN A 234 17.02 20.20 8.56
C ASN A 234 16.72 19.94 10.05
N ASN A 235 15.88 18.94 10.38
CA ASN A 235 15.45 18.64 11.76
C ASN A 235 14.73 19.81 12.47
N LYS A 236 14.01 20.65 11.73
CA LYS A 236 13.26 21.78 12.28
C LYS A 236 11.76 21.48 12.26
N VAL A 237 11.05 21.60 13.38
CA VAL A 237 9.57 21.55 13.35
C VAL A 237 9.04 22.77 12.58
N SER A 238 8.05 22.58 11.72
CA SER A 238 7.52 23.67 10.89
C SER A 238 6.62 24.60 11.71
N ASP A 239 6.85 25.91 11.60
CA ASP A 239 6.03 26.92 12.30
C ASP A 239 4.61 27.04 11.69
N SER A 240 4.47 26.64 10.42
CA SER A 240 3.19 26.56 9.69
C SER A 240 3.29 25.52 8.58
N LEU A 241 2.15 24.99 8.13
CA LEU A 241 2.08 24.01 7.06
C LEU A 241 1.34 24.61 5.85
N PRO A 242 1.82 24.39 4.61
CA PRO A 242 1.06 24.63 3.38
C PRO A 242 -0.31 23.96 3.39
N GLU A 243 -1.22 24.41 2.54
CA GLU A 243 -2.49 23.69 2.29
C GLU A 243 -2.22 22.29 1.74
N THR A 244 -3.12 21.36 2.05
CA THR A 244 -3.03 19.95 1.62
C THR A 244 -4.35 19.47 1.04
N SER A 245 -4.28 18.42 0.21
CA SER A 245 -5.44 17.64 -0.21
C SER A 245 -6.00 16.74 0.89
N TYR A 246 -5.22 16.41 1.93
CA TYR A 246 -5.61 15.51 3.01
C TYR A 246 -6.68 16.15 3.91
N GLN A 247 -7.89 15.60 3.87
CA GLN A 247 -9.08 16.20 4.50
C GLN A 247 -9.14 16.12 6.03
N PRO A 248 -8.75 15.02 6.70
CA PRO A 248 -8.91 14.91 8.15
C PRO A 248 -8.18 15.99 8.96
N GLY A 249 -7.09 16.53 8.42
CA GLY A 249 -6.28 17.58 9.04
C GLY A 249 -4.83 17.16 9.24
N MET A 250 -4.01 18.12 9.68
CA MET A 250 -2.58 17.92 9.90
C MET A 250 -2.16 18.37 11.29
N ALA A 251 -1.17 17.68 11.86
CA ALA A 251 -0.46 18.11 13.04
C ALA A 251 1.00 18.40 12.67
N SER A 252 1.47 19.63 12.89
CA SER A 252 2.88 19.94 12.65
C SER A 252 3.75 19.36 13.76
N VAL A 253 4.59 18.38 13.41
CA VAL A 253 5.38 17.60 14.38
C VAL A 253 6.78 17.31 13.83
N ASN A 254 7.64 16.78 14.68
CA ASN A 254 8.93 16.25 14.25
C ASN A 254 8.76 14.83 13.69
N MET A 255 8.73 14.67 12.37
CA MET A 255 8.54 13.36 11.72
C MET A 255 9.64 12.34 12.05
N SER A 256 10.84 12.80 12.44
CA SER A 256 11.93 11.91 12.89
C SER A 256 11.65 11.24 14.25
N GLN A 257 10.64 11.67 15.01
CA GLN A 257 10.20 10.98 16.23
C GLN A 257 9.24 9.81 15.94
N ILE A 258 8.66 9.79 14.74
CA ILE A 258 7.71 8.77 14.30
C ILE A 258 8.44 7.66 13.53
N LEU A 259 9.32 8.08 12.61
CA LEU A 259 10.05 7.18 11.73
C LEU A 259 11.30 6.63 12.43
N PRO A 260 11.64 5.34 12.22
CA PRO A 260 12.95 4.80 12.59
C PRO A 260 14.09 5.67 12.05
N GLU A 261 15.17 5.78 12.82
CA GLU A 261 16.28 6.70 12.52
C GLU A 261 16.86 6.48 11.12
N TYR A 262 17.08 5.22 10.73
CA TYR A 262 17.63 4.89 9.41
C TYR A 262 16.69 5.27 8.26
N ILE A 263 15.36 5.11 8.43
CA ILE A 263 14.35 5.53 7.45
C ILE A 263 14.37 7.05 7.35
N SER A 264 14.34 7.75 8.50
CA SER A 264 14.38 9.20 8.51
C SER A 264 15.65 9.72 7.84
N ALA A 265 16.82 9.17 8.16
CA ALA A 265 18.09 9.56 7.55
C ALA A 265 18.12 9.27 6.03
N ALA A 266 17.62 8.10 5.60
CA ALA A 266 17.52 7.74 4.19
C ALA A 266 16.61 8.71 3.43
N LEU A 267 15.41 9.00 3.94
CA LEU A 267 14.49 9.98 3.33
C LEU A 267 15.15 11.35 3.20
N LYS A 268 15.86 11.83 4.23
CA LYS A 268 16.51 13.15 4.17
C LYS A 268 17.53 13.24 3.03
N LYS A 269 18.39 12.23 2.88
CA LYS A 269 19.34 12.16 1.76
C LYS A 269 18.63 11.98 0.42
N GLY A 270 17.62 11.12 0.37
CA GLY A 270 16.79 10.88 -0.80
C GLY A 270 16.13 12.16 -1.31
N PHE A 271 15.56 12.98 -0.44
CA PHE A 271 14.98 14.27 -0.81
C PHE A 271 15.99 15.27 -1.37
N GLN A 272 17.20 15.32 -0.80
CA GLN A 272 18.29 16.12 -1.37
C GLN A 272 18.69 15.62 -2.76
N SER A 273 18.77 14.30 -2.94
CA SER A 273 19.01 13.66 -4.25
C SER A 273 17.92 13.97 -5.26
N PHE A 274 16.66 13.91 -4.85
CA PHE A 274 15.52 14.24 -5.71
C PHE A 274 15.48 15.71 -6.08
N GLY A 275 15.83 16.62 -5.16
CA GLY A 275 15.97 18.05 -5.45
C GLY A 275 17.00 18.35 -6.55
N ARG A 276 18.09 17.57 -6.63
CA ARG A 276 19.08 17.68 -7.71
C ARG A 276 18.55 17.16 -9.05
N LYS A 277 17.67 16.15 -9.04
CA LYS A 277 17.06 15.55 -10.24
C LYS A 277 15.88 16.37 -10.77
N MET A 278 15.08 16.92 -9.88
CA MET A 278 13.87 17.69 -10.15
C MET A 278 13.98 19.04 -9.43
N ASN A 279 14.57 20.02 -10.11
CA ASN A 279 14.79 21.35 -9.52
C ASN A 279 13.46 21.97 -9.06
N GLY A 280 13.38 22.41 -7.80
CA GLY A 280 12.16 22.90 -7.15
C GLY A 280 11.41 21.84 -6.32
N TYR A 281 11.67 20.54 -6.53
CA TYR A 281 11.05 19.46 -5.74
C TYR A 281 11.43 19.53 -4.25
N PHE A 282 12.70 19.86 -3.96
CA PHE A 282 13.21 20.06 -2.61
C PHE A 282 12.95 21.52 -2.16
N SER A 283 11.74 21.80 -1.69
CA SER A 283 11.32 23.14 -1.24
C SER A 283 10.33 23.07 -0.08
N ASN A 284 10.18 24.17 0.67
CA ASN A 284 9.22 24.28 1.77
C ASN A 284 7.78 24.60 1.29
N GLU A 285 7.57 24.74 -0.01
CA GLU A 285 6.24 24.69 -0.63
C GLU A 285 5.69 23.26 -0.65
N ALA A 286 6.58 22.26 -0.55
CA ALA A 286 6.23 20.86 -0.43
C ALA A 286 6.03 20.45 1.03
N ILE A 287 5.11 19.52 1.24
CA ILE A 287 4.86 18.91 2.54
C ILE A 287 5.17 17.42 2.52
N ILE A 288 5.71 16.92 3.63
CA ILE A 288 5.65 15.50 3.96
C ILE A 288 4.53 15.27 4.97
N LEU A 289 3.79 14.19 4.81
CA LEU A 289 2.56 13.93 5.56
C LEU A 289 2.33 12.44 5.78
N GLY A 290 1.90 12.11 7.00
CA GLY A 290 1.48 10.78 7.41
C GLY A 290 2.59 9.73 7.30
N VAL A 291 2.19 8.47 7.49
CA VAL A 291 3.04 7.31 7.21
C VAL A 291 2.44 6.49 6.08
N GLU A 292 3.24 6.26 5.05
CA GLU A 292 2.93 5.35 3.95
C GLU A 292 3.57 4.00 4.28
N SER A 293 2.91 3.23 5.14
CA SER A 293 3.48 2.00 5.75
C SER A 293 3.12 0.71 5.01
N ARG A 294 2.08 0.74 4.17
CA ARG A 294 1.46 -0.46 3.60
C ARG A 294 1.63 -0.51 2.07
N THR A 295 2.87 -0.45 1.60
CA THR A 295 3.18 -0.44 0.15
C THR A 295 3.15 -1.81 -0.50
N SER A 296 3.33 -2.87 0.29
CA SER A 296 3.20 -4.28 -0.09
C SER A 296 3.12 -5.13 1.19
N SER A 297 2.79 -6.42 1.05
CA SER A 297 2.73 -7.29 2.22
C SER A 297 4.10 -7.47 2.91
N PRO A 298 4.14 -7.31 4.26
CA PRO A 298 5.29 -7.67 5.09
C PRO A 298 5.36 -9.18 5.39
N VAL A 299 4.35 -9.94 4.93
CA VAL A 299 4.22 -11.39 5.13
C VAL A 299 4.05 -12.09 3.78
N ARG A 300 4.78 -13.18 3.59
CA ARG A 300 4.62 -14.12 2.48
C ARG A 300 3.85 -15.33 3.01
N ILE A 301 2.79 -15.70 2.31
CA ILE A 301 2.10 -16.97 2.56
C ILE A 301 2.57 -17.94 1.46
N PRO A 302 3.56 -18.81 1.73
CA PRO A 302 4.25 -19.55 0.69
C PRO A 302 3.33 -20.57 0.00
N ARG A 303 3.44 -20.63 -1.32
CA ARG A 303 2.72 -21.60 -2.16
C ARG A 303 3.65 -22.24 -3.16
N ASP A 304 3.31 -23.45 -3.59
CA ASP A 304 4.00 -24.17 -4.63
C ASP A 304 3.87 -23.45 -5.99
N LYS A 305 4.93 -23.46 -6.80
CA LYS A 305 5.00 -22.65 -8.02
C LYS A 305 4.14 -23.18 -9.15
N GLU A 306 3.84 -24.49 -9.15
CA GLU A 306 3.13 -25.14 -10.25
C GLU A 306 1.64 -25.29 -9.96
N THR A 307 1.33 -25.69 -8.72
CA THR A 307 -0.04 -25.92 -8.23
C THR A 307 -0.68 -24.67 -7.65
N LEU A 308 0.12 -23.69 -7.20
CA LEU A 308 -0.32 -22.49 -6.47
C LEU A 308 -1.00 -22.76 -5.12
N GLU A 309 -0.93 -24.01 -4.63
CA GLU A 309 -1.41 -24.36 -3.29
C GLU A 309 -0.37 -24.04 -2.22
N HIS A 310 -0.83 -23.74 -1.02
CA HIS A 310 0.02 -23.61 0.15
C HIS A 310 0.84 -24.88 0.35
N ILE A 311 2.14 -24.73 0.62
CA ILE A 311 3.09 -25.86 0.59
C ILE A 311 2.85 -26.92 1.69
N GLN A 312 2.11 -26.57 2.74
CA GLN A 312 1.73 -27.50 3.81
C GLN A 312 0.25 -27.88 3.81
N ILE A 313 -0.61 -27.03 3.24
CA ILE A 313 -2.06 -27.15 3.40
C ILE A 313 -2.68 -27.27 2.02
N LYS A 314 -3.15 -28.47 1.68
CA LYS A 314 -3.83 -28.67 0.40
C LYS A 314 -5.15 -27.91 0.39
N ARG A 315 -5.60 -27.56 -0.81
CA ARG A 315 -6.81 -26.81 -1.11
C ARG A 315 -6.80 -25.35 -0.61
N LEU A 316 -5.69 -24.88 -0.04
CA LEU A 316 -5.48 -23.46 0.28
C LEU A 316 -4.65 -22.83 -0.84
N PHE A 317 -5.14 -21.77 -1.47
CA PHE A 317 -4.47 -21.05 -2.56
C PHE A 317 -4.18 -19.60 -2.13
N PRO A 318 -3.02 -19.32 -1.54
CA PRO A 318 -2.63 -17.95 -1.20
C PRO A 318 -2.52 -17.10 -2.47
N CYS A 319 -3.18 -15.94 -2.51
CA CYS A 319 -3.33 -15.16 -3.72
C CYS A 319 -3.13 -13.65 -3.52
N GLY A 320 -2.65 -12.98 -4.56
CA GLY A 320 -2.58 -11.54 -4.67
C GLY A 320 -1.56 -10.90 -3.73
N GLU A 321 -1.79 -9.62 -3.44
CA GLU A 321 -0.85 -8.81 -2.67
C GLU A 321 -0.76 -9.26 -1.21
N GLY A 322 -1.87 -9.73 -0.63
CA GLY A 322 -1.90 -10.26 0.74
C GLY A 322 -1.03 -11.49 0.94
N ALA A 323 -0.98 -12.40 -0.04
CA ALA A 323 -0.03 -13.51 -0.01
C ALA A 323 1.40 -13.10 -0.44
N GLY A 324 1.58 -11.86 -0.89
CA GLY A 324 2.84 -11.28 -1.36
C GLY A 324 3.14 -11.49 -2.84
N TYR A 325 2.26 -12.10 -3.63
CA TYR A 325 2.52 -12.50 -5.03
C TYR A 325 2.16 -11.45 -6.08
N ALA A 326 1.62 -10.32 -5.65
CA ALA A 326 1.29 -9.17 -6.50
C ALA A 326 1.67 -7.86 -5.80
N GLY A 327 1.70 -6.76 -6.55
CA GLY A 327 2.02 -5.41 -6.04
C GLY A 327 1.18 -4.30 -6.69
N GLY A 328 0.01 -4.65 -7.22
CA GLY A 328 -0.89 -3.72 -7.89
C GLY A 328 -2.04 -4.44 -8.59
N ILE A 329 -3.06 -3.67 -9.00
CA ILE A 329 -4.36 -4.17 -9.48
C ILE A 329 -4.22 -5.25 -10.56
N VAL A 330 -3.46 -4.98 -11.62
CA VAL A 330 -3.31 -5.91 -12.76
C VAL A 330 -2.63 -7.21 -12.32
N SER A 331 -1.50 -7.11 -11.62
CA SER A 331 -0.78 -8.29 -11.13
C SER A 331 -1.62 -9.12 -10.15
N ALA A 332 -2.44 -8.48 -9.30
CA ALA A 332 -3.33 -9.18 -8.38
C ALA A 332 -4.48 -9.90 -9.10
N ALA A 333 -5.06 -9.26 -10.13
CA ALA A 333 -6.10 -9.87 -10.96
C ALA A 333 -5.57 -11.10 -11.72
N MET A 334 -4.42 -10.97 -12.39
CA MET A 334 -3.76 -12.09 -13.08
C MET A 334 -3.44 -13.24 -12.12
N ASP A 335 -2.99 -12.94 -10.90
CA ASP A 335 -2.73 -13.96 -9.89
C ASP A 335 -4.01 -14.68 -9.44
N GLY A 336 -5.11 -13.94 -9.30
CA GLY A 336 -6.44 -14.49 -9.01
C GLY A 336 -6.94 -15.44 -10.09
N GLU A 337 -6.85 -15.04 -11.37
CA GLU A 337 -7.20 -15.88 -12.51
C GLU A 337 -6.38 -17.18 -12.53
N ASN A 338 -5.06 -17.07 -12.30
CA ASN A 338 -4.18 -18.23 -12.25
C ASN A 338 -4.55 -19.19 -11.10
N CYS A 339 -4.83 -18.67 -9.91
CA CYS A 339 -5.26 -19.50 -8.77
C CYS A 339 -6.60 -20.21 -9.07
N ALA A 340 -7.56 -19.50 -9.64
CA ALA A 340 -8.85 -20.07 -10.03
C ALA A 340 -8.70 -21.16 -11.09
N ALA A 341 -7.88 -20.93 -12.12
CA ALA A 341 -7.61 -21.93 -13.16
C ALA A 341 -6.91 -23.18 -12.61
N LYS A 342 -5.95 -23.01 -11.70
CA LYS A 342 -5.25 -24.14 -11.06
C LYS A 342 -6.12 -24.94 -10.12
N TRP A 343 -6.99 -24.26 -9.38
CA TRP A 343 -8.01 -24.94 -8.59
C TRP A 343 -8.95 -25.76 -9.50
N ALA A 344 -9.49 -25.15 -10.55
CA ALA A 344 -10.40 -25.83 -11.48
C ALA A 344 -9.74 -27.05 -12.15
N GLN A 345 -8.49 -26.92 -12.61
CA GLN A 345 -7.74 -28.03 -13.24
C GLN A 345 -7.60 -29.26 -12.31
N LYS A 346 -7.51 -29.04 -10.99
CA LYS A 346 -7.20 -30.09 -10.03
C LYS A 346 -8.44 -30.65 -9.32
N TYR A 347 -9.49 -29.83 -9.18
CA TYR A 347 -10.63 -30.11 -8.30
C TYR A 347 -12.00 -29.93 -8.96
N SER A 348 -12.09 -29.43 -10.20
CA SER A 348 -13.34 -29.32 -10.97
C SER A 348 -13.36 -30.31 -12.14
#